data_AF-A0ABD0AJ94-F1
#
_entry.id   AF-A0ABD0AJ94-F1
#
_cell.length_a   1.000
_cell.length_b   1.000
_cell.length_c   1.000
_cell.angle_alpha   90.00
_cell.angle_beta   90.00
_cell.angle_gamma   90.00
#
_symmetry.space_group_name_H-M   'P 1'
#
loop_
_entity.id
_entity.type
_entity.pdbx_description
1 polymer ?
#
loop_
_entity_poly.entity_id
_entity_poly.type
_entity_poly.pdbx_seq_one_letter_code
_entity_poly.pdbx_strand_id
1 'polypeptide(L)'
;MKWWPVLWKKFVGGLLVICPGMFLSREGPCIQMGAAIGQGMGERFFHTDREENKLLLSCGVAAGLAAAFSAPLAGTMFLLEEITFRFQIREWLTALAAAISADLMTVLVYGTRPCLWLPVKFNLPPPPTPG
;
A
#
# COMPACT_ATOMS: atom_id res chain seq x y z
N MET A 1 16.05 11.43 -0.88
CA MET A 1 15.14 12.49 -0.43
C MET A 1 15.40 12.75 1.05
N LYS A 2 14.97 13.89 1.62
CA LYS A 2 15.01 14.07 3.07
C LYS A 2 13.85 13.28 3.70
N TRP A 3 14.06 12.00 4.01
CA TRP A 3 13.03 11.06 4.42
C TRP A 3 12.28 11.48 5.69
N TRP A 4 13.02 11.96 6.70
CA TRP A 4 12.45 12.34 8.00
C TRP A 4 11.46 13.52 7.94
N PRO A 5 11.81 14.66 7.30
CA PRO A 5 10.85 15.75 7.09
C PRO A 5 9.60 15.35 6.32
N VAL A 6 9.72 14.48 5.32
CA VAL A 6 8.59 14.05 4.48
C VAL A 6 7.61 13.23 5.32
N LEU A 7 8.12 12.28 6.11
CA LEU A 7 7.32 11.38 6.92
C LEU A 7 6.44 12.15 7.92
N TRP A 8 7.02 13.01 8.76
CA TRP A 8 6.23 13.71 9.78
C TRP A 8 5.28 14.74 9.16
N LYS A 9 5.71 15.47 8.11
CA LYS A 9 4.86 16.47 7.46
C LYS A 9 3.65 15.83 6.78
N LYS A 10 3.82 14.66 6.15
CA LYS A 10 2.72 13.95 5.47
C LYS A 10 1.76 13.33 6.47
N PHE A 11 2.26 12.83 7.59
CA PHE A 11 1.42 12.33 8.67
C PHE A 11 0.58 13.45 9.29
N VAL A 12 1.21 14.55 9.73
CA VAL A 12 0.50 15.68 10.36
C VAL A 12 -0.40 16.39 9.36
N GLY A 13 0.07 16.63 8.14
CA GLY A 13 -0.73 17.23 7.08
C GLY A 13 -1.93 16.37 6.69
N GLY A 14 -1.75 15.05 6.59
CA GLY A 14 -2.84 14.10 6.34
C GLY A 14 -3.87 14.13 7.46
N LEU A 15 -3.43 14.10 8.71
CA LEU A 15 -4.32 14.19 9.88
C LEU A 15 -5.13 15.49 9.87
N LEU A 16 -4.47 16.64 9.69
CA LEU A 16 -5.12 17.95 9.65
C LEU A 16 -6.10 18.11 8.49
N VAL A 17 -5.94 17.35 7.41
CA VAL A 17 -6.83 17.37 6.24
C VAL A 17 -8.03 16.45 6.44
N ILE A 18 -7.82 15.28 7.04
CA ILE A 18 -8.86 14.27 7.27
C ILE A 18 -9.79 14.70 8.41
N CYS A 19 -9.28 15.32 9.48
CA CYS A 19 -10.07 15.80 10.62
C CYS A 19 -11.24 16.74 10.23
N PRO A 20 -11.06 17.75 9.36
CA PRO A 20 -12.14 18.61 8.89
C PRO A 20 -13.01 17.99 7.79
N GLY A 21 -12.73 16.75 7.34
CA GLY A 21 -13.55 16.04 6.36
C GLY A 21 -13.34 16.48 4.90
N MET A 22 -12.14 16.94 4.54
CA MET A 22 -11.83 17.25 3.14
C MET A 22 -11.86 16.00 2.25
N PHE A 23 -12.25 16.17 0.98
CA PHE A 23 -12.30 15.12 -0.04
C PHE A 23 -10.91 14.72 -0.55
N LEU A 24 -10.03 14.26 0.35
CA LEU A 24 -8.73 13.71 -0.01
C LEU A 24 -8.61 12.27 0.48
N SER A 25 -8.13 11.41 -0.42
CA SER A 25 -7.87 10.02 -0.12
C SER A 25 -6.58 9.85 0.70
N ARG A 26 -6.56 8.82 1.54
CA ARG A 26 -5.41 8.45 2.38
C ARG A 26 -4.24 7.85 1.57
N GLU A 27 -4.50 7.51 0.31
CA GLU A 27 -3.58 6.76 -0.56
C GLU A 27 -2.27 7.49 -0.85
N GLY A 28 -2.35 8.75 -1.28
CA GLY A 28 -1.18 9.55 -1.62
C GLY A 28 -0.22 9.72 -0.43
N PRO A 29 -0.71 10.13 0.75
CA PRO A 29 0.10 10.19 1.96
C PRO A 29 0.71 8.84 2.35
N CYS A 30 -0.04 7.73 2.29
CA CYS A 30 0.46 6.41 2.64
C CYS A 30 1.62 5.95 1.73
N ILE A 31 1.51 6.16 0.41
CA ILE A 31 2.57 5.86 -0.56
C ILE A 31 3.85 6.62 -0.20
N GLN A 32 3.73 7.93 0.04
CA GLN A 32 4.89 8.79 0.30
C GLN A 32 5.53 8.52 1.66
N MET A 33 4.72 8.20 2.67
CA MET A 33 5.22 7.80 3.99
C MET A 33 5.91 6.43 3.92
N GLY A 34 5.33 5.45 3.22
CA GLY A 34 5.95 4.14 3.00
C GLY A 34 7.29 4.25 2.26
N ALA A 35 7.33 5.07 1.20
CA ALA A 35 8.58 5.40 0.49
C ALA A 35 9.63 6.02 1.42
N ALA A 36 9.23 7.00 2.24
CA ALA A 36 10.13 7.64 3.19
C ALA A 36 10.69 6.66 4.23
N ILE A 37 9.87 5.71 4.70
CA ILE A 37 10.31 4.64 5.62
C ILE A 37 11.31 3.72 4.92
N GLY A 38 11.01 3.25 3.70
CA GLY A 38 11.89 2.39 2.91
C GLY A 38 13.25 3.04 2.65
N GLN A 39 13.25 4.31 2.26
CA GLN A 39 14.49 5.07 2.07
C GLN A 39 15.26 5.29 3.38
N GLY A 40 14.55 5.64 4.47
CA GLY A 40 15.18 5.83 5.77
C GLY A 40 15.82 4.54 6.29
N MET A 41 15.20 3.39 6.03
CA MET A 41 15.75 2.08 6.35
C MET A 41 17.05 1.81 5.58
N GLY A 42 17.06 2.05 4.27
CA GLY A 42 18.26 1.86 3.43
C GLY A 42 19.42 2.81 3.79
N GLU A 43 19.12 4.08 4.06
CA GLU A 43 20.13 5.08 4.41
C GLU A 43 20.68 4.91 5.84
N ARG A 44 19.85 4.51 6.80
CA ARG A 44 20.22 4.51 8.23
C ARG A 44 20.72 3.15 8.73
N PHE A 45 20.15 2.05 8.24
CA PHE A 45 20.45 0.72 8.77
C PHE A 45 21.40 -0.07 7.86
N PHE A 46 21.25 0.04 6.55
CA PHE A 46 21.93 -0.86 5.62
C PHE A 46 23.06 -0.21 4.80
N HIS A 47 23.24 1.13 4.86
CA HIS A 47 24.24 1.88 4.08
C HIS A 47 24.25 1.47 2.59
N THR A 48 23.05 1.33 2.08
CA THR A 48 22.73 0.63 0.85
C THR A 48 23.14 1.42 -0.40
N ASP A 49 23.63 0.72 -1.43
CA ASP A 49 23.93 1.31 -2.74
C ASP A 49 22.66 1.85 -3.42
N ARG A 50 22.82 2.67 -4.45
CA ARG A 50 21.74 3.39 -5.13
C ARG A 50 20.64 2.48 -5.67
N GLU A 51 20.99 1.30 -6.16
CA GLU A 51 20.05 0.32 -6.72
C GLU A 51 19.24 -0.39 -5.63
N GLU A 52 19.90 -0.86 -4.58
CA GLU A 52 19.24 -1.51 -3.47
C GLU A 52 18.36 -0.52 -2.68
N ASN A 53 18.74 0.77 -2.62
CA ASN A 53 17.93 1.81 -1.97
C ASN A 53 16.65 2.09 -2.77
N LYS A 54 16.70 2.00 -4.12
CA LYS A 54 15.49 2.01 -4.96
C LYS A 54 14.61 0.80 -4.69
N LEU A 55 15.20 -0.39 -4.50
CA LEU A 55 14.45 -1.60 -4.17
C LEU A 55 13.73 -1.46 -2.82
N LEU A 56 14.41 -0.94 -1.79
CA LEU A 56 13.81 -0.66 -0.48
C LEU A 56 12.72 0.42 -0.54
N LEU A 57 12.93 1.46 -1.37
CA LEU A 57 11.92 2.49 -1.65
C LEU A 57 10.65 1.85 -2.24
N SER A 58 10.80 1.02 -3.28
CA SER A 58 9.70 0.31 -3.93
C SER A 58 8.96 -0.62 -2.96
N CYS A 59 9.69 -1.35 -2.12
CA CYS A 59 9.09 -2.18 -1.06
C CYS A 59 8.27 -1.34 -0.08
N GLY A 60 8.79 -0.19 0.35
CA GLY A 60 8.10 0.74 1.23
C GLY A 60 6.82 1.32 0.60
N VAL A 61 6.86 1.63 -0.69
CA VAL A 61 5.68 2.09 -1.44
C VAL A 61 4.60 1.00 -1.50
N ALA A 62 4.95 -0.22 -1.90
CA ALA A 62 4.01 -1.34 -1.96
C ALA A 62 3.40 -1.66 -0.58
N ALA A 63 4.22 -1.62 0.47
CA ALA A 63 3.75 -1.78 1.85
C ALA A 63 2.77 -0.67 2.27
N GLY A 64 3.06 0.59 1.94
CA GLY A 64 2.19 1.72 2.24
C GLY A 64 0.83 1.64 1.54
N LEU A 65 0.80 1.20 0.28
CA LEU A 65 -0.43 0.94 -0.48
C LEU A 65 -1.22 -0.24 0.08
N ALA A 66 -0.54 -1.35 0.37
CA ALA A 66 -1.17 -2.53 0.95
C ALA A 66 -1.83 -2.20 2.30
N ALA A 67 -1.17 -1.40 3.14
CA ALA A 67 -1.71 -0.97 4.43
C ALA A 67 -2.89 0.02 4.29
N ALA A 68 -3.00 0.75 3.18
CA ALA A 68 -4.09 1.70 2.97
C ALA A 68 -5.38 1.01 2.50
N PHE A 69 -5.26 0.01 1.62
CA PHE A 69 -6.41 -0.66 1.00
C PHE A 69 -6.69 -2.08 1.53
N SER A 70 -5.80 -2.65 2.33
CA SER A 70 -5.77 -4.08 2.70
C SER A 70 -5.81 -5.00 1.46
N ALA A 71 -5.02 -4.63 0.45
CA ALA A 71 -4.99 -5.30 -0.84
C ALA A 71 -3.54 -5.44 -1.35
N PRO A 72 -2.77 -6.45 -0.87
CA PRO A 72 -1.35 -6.56 -1.16
C PRO A 72 -1.05 -6.81 -2.64
N LEU A 73 -1.87 -7.61 -3.33
CA LEU A 73 -1.73 -7.85 -4.77
C LEU A 73 -1.94 -6.57 -5.58
N ALA A 74 -3.02 -5.82 -5.31
CA ALA A 74 -3.31 -4.57 -6.00
C ALA A 74 -2.21 -3.52 -5.75
N GLY A 75 -1.72 -3.40 -4.52
CA GLY A 75 -0.63 -2.46 -4.19
C GLY A 75 0.68 -2.76 -4.93
N THR A 76 1.02 -4.04 -5.11
CA THR A 76 2.24 -4.43 -5.85
C THR A 76 2.10 -4.27 -7.36
N MET A 77 0.91 -4.53 -7.91
CA MET A 77 0.64 -4.30 -9.33
C MET A 77 0.66 -2.81 -9.64
N PHE A 78 0.07 -1.97 -8.79
CA PHE A 78 0.13 -0.52 -8.93
C PHE A 78 1.58 0.00 -8.93
N LEU A 79 2.44 -0.51 -8.03
CA LEU A 79 3.87 -0.19 -8.02
C LEU A 79 4.54 -0.54 -9.36
N LEU A 80 4.24 -1.70 -9.94
CA LEU A 80 4.83 -2.14 -11.20
C LEU A 80 4.36 -1.31 -12.39
N GLU A 81 3.05 -1.06 -12.47
CA GLU A 81 2.40 -0.40 -13.60
C GLU A 81 2.67 1.10 -13.60
N GLU A 82 2.55 1.77 -12.45
CA GLU A 82 2.53 3.24 -12.37
C GLU A 82 3.88 3.85 -11.94
N ILE A 83 4.75 3.10 -11.26
CA ILE A 83 5.98 3.64 -10.66
C ILE A 83 7.23 3.14 -11.36
N THR A 84 7.41 1.82 -11.46
CA THR A 84 8.67 1.24 -11.94
C THR A 84 8.72 1.14 -13.46
N PHE A 85 7.57 0.93 -14.13
CA PHE A 85 7.45 0.69 -15.59
C PHE A 85 8.39 -0.41 -16.15
N ARG A 86 8.94 -1.26 -15.28
CA ARG A 86 9.81 -2.40 -15.60
C ARG A 86 9.43 -3.57 -14.73
N PHE A 87 9.20 -4.71 -15.37
CA PHE A 87 8.83 -5.94 -14.68
C PHE A 87 10.08 -6.77 -14.37
N GLN A 88 10.61 -6.61 -13.16
CA GLN A 88 11.67 -7.47 -12.63
C GLN A 88 11.10 -8.36 -11.53
N ILE A 89 11.13 -9.69 -11.73
CA ILE A 89 10.59 -10.68 -10.78
C ILE A 89 11.14 -10.45 -9.36
N ARG A 90 12.44 -10.12 -9.24
CA ARG A 90 13.09 -9.94 -7.93
C ARG A 90 12.54 -8.74 -7.16
N GLU A 91 12.35 -7.61 -7.83
CA GLU A 91 11.77 -6.41 -7.22
C GLU A 91 10.30 -6.63 -6.86
N TRP A 92 9.55 -7.32 -7.73
CA TRP A 92 8.14 -7.62 -7.47
C TRP A 92 7.95 -8.56 -6.28
N LEU A 93 8.72 -9.65 -6.19
CA LEU A 93 8.63 -10.61 -5.08
C LEU A 93 8.98 -9.96 -3.74
N THR A 94 10.00 -9.11 -3.70
CA THR A 94 10.40 -8.40 -2.48
C THR A 94 9.35 -7.36 -2.07
N ALA A 95 8.81 -6.62 -3.04
CA ALA A 95 7.69 -5.70 -2.80
C ALA A 95 6.43 -6.43 -2.32
N LEU A 96 6.13 -7.61 -2.87
CA LEU A 96 5.00 -8.44 -2.45
C LEU A 96 5.16 -8.97 -1.03
N ALA A 97 6.36 -9.43 -0.66
CA ALA A 97 6.63 -9.85 0.71
C ALA A 97 6.45 -8.68 1.70
N ALA A 98 6.90 -7.48 1.33
CA ALA A 98 6.70 -6.27 2.12
C ALA A 98 5.20 -5.89 2.20
N ALA A 99 4.45 -5.98 1.10
CA ALA A 99 3.01 -5.71 1.05
C ALA A 99 2.22 -6.68 1.94
N ILE A 100 2.52 -7.97 1.90
CA ILE A 100 1.87 -9.00 2.74
C ILE A 100 2.16 -8.75 4.22
N SER A 101 3.40 -8.39 4.58
CA SER A 101 3.73 -8.10 5.99
C SER A 101 3.01 -6.84 6.51
N ALA A 102 2.86 -5.82 5.68
CA ALA A 102 2.07 -4.63 6.00
C ALA A 102 0.56 -4.93 6.12
N ASP A 103 0.03 -5.79 5.24
CA ASP A 103 -1.36 -6.22 5.28
C ASP A 103 -1.65 -7.05 6.54
N LEU A 104 -0.75 -7.97 6.91
CA LEU A 104 -0.84 -8.71 8.18
C LEU A 104 -0.89 -7.78 9.39
N MET A 105 -0.06 -6.73 9.43
CA MET A 105 -0.15 -5.74 10.52
C MET A 105 -1.47 -4.98 10.50
N THR A 106 -2.01 -4.69 9.32
CA THR A 106 -3.31 -4.02 9.20
C THR A 106 -4.43 -4.92 9.73
N VAL A 107 -4.41 -6.21 9.40
CA VAL A 107 -5.38 -7.19 9.91
C VAL A 107 -5.26 -7.38 11.42
N LEU A 108 -4.03 -7.38 11.97
CA LEU A 108 -3.81 -7.49 13.42
C LEU A 108 -4.36 -6.28 14.19
N VAL A 109 -4.28 -5.08 13.61
CA VAL A 109 -4.70 -3.84 14.28
C VAL A 109 -6.20 -3.54 14.07
N TYR A 110 -6.70 -3.70 12.84
CA TYR A 110 -8.06 -3.29 12.45
C TYR A 110 -9.03 -4.47 12.26
N GLY A 111 -8.55 -5.71 12.30
CA GLY A 111 -9.34 -6.92 12.05
C GLY A 111 -9.53 -7.21 10.55
N THR A 112 -10.39 -8.18 10.24
CA THR A 112 -10.62 -8.72 8.89
C THR A 112 -11.71 -7.98 8.09
N ARG A 113 -12.06 -6.75 8.48
CA ARG A 113 -13.12 -6.00 7.79
C ARG A 113 -12.56 -5.37 6.51
N PRO A 114 -13.00 -5.79 5.31
CA PRO A 114 -12.55 -5.16 4.08
C PRO A 114 -13.06 -3.72 4.00
N CYS A 115 -12.30 -2.85 3.34
CA CYS A 115 -12.69 -1.46 3.10
C CYS A 115 -14.02 -1.33 2.34
N LEU A 116 -14.35 -2.31 1.50
CA LEU A 116 -15.62 -2.41 0.78
C LEU A 116 -16.25 -3.80 0.97
N TRP A 117 -17.30 -3.88 1.78
CA TRP A 117 -18.07 -5.11 1.99
C TRP A 117 -19.34 -5.08 1.13
N LEU A 118 -19.33 -5.83 0.03
CA LEU A 118 -20.47 -5.98 -0.87
C LEU A 118 -21.06 -7.40 -0.73
N PRO A 119 -22.15 -7.59 0.03
CA PRO A 119 -22.82 -8.88 0.11
C PRO A 119 -23.53 -9.16 -1.22
N VAL A 120 -22.98 -10.08 -2.03
CA VAL A 120 -23.63 -10.54 -3.26
C VAL A 120 -24.78 -11.48 -2.88
N LYS A 121 -25.99 -10.94 -2.80
CA LYS A 121 -27.21 -11.76 -2.79
C LYS A 121 -27.48 -12.22 -4.23
N PHE A 122 -27.03 -13.44 -4.57
CA PHE A 122 -27.46 -14.13 -5.78
C PHE A 122 -28.97 -14.48 -5.64
N ASN A 123 -29.84 -13.56 -6.05
CA ASN A 123 -31.16 -13.94 -6.51
C ASN A 123 -30.97 -14.53 -7.92
N LEU A 124 -30.59 -15.81 -7.98
CA LEU A 124 -30.67 -16.56 -9.21
C LEU A 124 -32.13 -16.49 -9.70
N PRO A 125 -32.39 -16.18 -10.99
CA PRO A 125 -33.73 -16.33 -11.51
C PRO A 125 -34.20 -17.78 -11.27
N PRO A 126 -35.44 -18.01 -10.79
CA PRO A 126 -35.92 -19.36 -10.55
C PRO A 126 -35.83 -20.17 -11.86
N PRO A 127 -35.46 -21.45 -11.80
CA PRO A 127 -35.43 -22.31 -12.98
C PRO A 127 -36.81 -22.32 -13.65
N PRO A 128 -36.90 -22.34 -14.99
CA PRO A 128 -38.18 -22.42 -15.67
C PRO A 128 -38.90 -23.69 -15.25
N THR A 129 -40.10 -23.55 -14.70
CA THR A 129 -40.96 -24.67 -14.31
C THR A 129 -41.33 -25.48 -15.56
N PRO A 130 -41.11 -26.80 -15.60
CA PRO A 130 -41.61 -27.62 -16.68
C PRO A 130 -43.15 -27.63 -16.64
N GLY A 131 -43.77 -27.22 -17.76
CA GLY A 131 -45.19 -27.40 -18.03
C GLY A 131 -45.46 -28.73 -18.72
#